data_AF-A0A077X2H9-F1
#
_entry.id   AF-A0A077X2H9-F1
#
_cell.length_a   1.000
_cell.length_b   1.000
_cell.length_c   1.000
_cell.angle_alpha   90.00
_cell.angle_beta   90.00
_cell.angle_gamma   90.00
#
_symmetry.space_group_name_H-M   'P 1'
#
loop_
_entity.id
_entity.type
_entity.pdbx_description
1 polymer ?
#
loop_
_entity_poly.entity_id
_entity_poly.type
_entity_poly.pdbx_seq_one_letter_code
_entity_poly.pdbx_strand_id
1 'polypeptide(L)'
;MTSNTANDRVAQIAAHLEAVGPSLKDKVCIVTGAGSLYGIGRATVYALAKRGPKVIYATDLTLESLEGLSKDVETKYPGVQCISRAVNAAKTESVTAIIDEAINSFGRLDVFFANAGIATGDPLLSEDEESFMRMMNINALSAFLACRYAGPAMKLTGKGGKERSGGSIICTASVAGIRSGAGSPEYSASKAAVINLCQTSAFQYAGTDIRVNAICPGLIETGMTKGTFDYARARGSAHKIGQLNPSRRYGLPFEIANVVAFLASEEASYVNGQAIAVDGGLSASHPIVPGKFH
;
A
#
# COMPACT_ATOMS: atom_id res chain seq x y z
N MET A 1 2.30 -0.06 -45.33
CA MET A 1 2.96 -0.80 -44.23
C MET A 1 4.34 -0.20 -44.06
N THR A 2 4.49 0.79 -43.18
CA THR A 2 5.78 1.40 -42.89
C THR A 2 6.62 0.41 -42.07
N SER A 3 7.74 -0.01 -42.63
CA SER A 3 8.72 -0.87 -41.96
C SER A 3 9.26 -0.14 -40.74
N ASN A 4 8.77 -0.52 -39.56
CA ASN A 4 9.27 -0.01 -38.28
C ASN A 4 10.68 -0.57 -38.10
N THR A 5 11.72 0.25 -38.32
CA THR A 5 13.10 -0.21 -38.32
C THR A 5 13.61 -0.37 -36.88
N ALA A 6 14.68 -1.15 -36.68
CA ALA A 6 15.31 -1.30 -35.36
C ALA A 6 15.73 0.05 -34.74
N ASN A 7 16.11 1.03 -35.59
CA ASN A 7 16.48 2.38 -35.16
C ASN A 7 15.28 3.17 -34.61
N ASP A 8 14.09 2.99 -35.17
CA ASP A 8 12.87 3.64 -34.66
C ASP A 8 12.51 3.12 -33.26
N ARG A 9 12.73 1.82 -33.02
CA ARG A 9 12.48 1.22 -31.70
C ARG A 9 13.49 1.69 -30.66
N VAL A 10 14.76 1.84 -31.02
CA VAL A 10 15.79 2.39 -30.12
C VAL A 10 15.45 3.82 -29.71
N ALA A 11 15.04 4.66 -30.67
CA ALA A 11 14.62 6.03 -30.39
C ALA A 11 13.38 6.08 -29.46
N GLN A 12 12.40 5.21 -29.67
CA GLN A 12 11.24 5.10 -28.76
C GLN A 12 11.63 4.69 -27.35
N ILE A 13 12.56 3.75 -27.19
CA ILE A 13 13.04 3.32 -25.87
C ILE A 13 13.77 4.48 -25.18
N ALA A 14 14.66 5.17 -25.89
CA ALA A 14 15.37 6.33 -25.35
C ALA A 14 14.40 7.43 -24.87
N ALA A 15 13.39 7.76 -25.68
CA ALA A 15 12.35 8.73 -25.32
C ALA A 15 11.56 8.31 -24.07
N HIS A 16 11.21 7.03 -23.92
CA HIS A 16 10.56 6.53 -22.70
C HIS A 16 11.44 6.63 -21.46
N LEU A 17 12.76 6.43 -21.60
CA LEU A 17 13.72 6.52 -20.50
C LEU A 17 14.03 7.98 -20.11
N GLU A 18 14.02 8.90 -21.07
CA GLU A 18 14.25 10.34 -20.84
C GLU A 18 13.03 11.06 -20.22
N ALA A 19 11.82 10.58 -20.48
CA ALA A 19 10.57 11.13 -19.93
C ALA A 19 10.39 10.93 -18.41
N VAL A 20 11.34 10.26 -17.73
CA VAL A 20 11.27 9.95 -16.29
C VAL A 20 11.63 11.18 -15.45
N GLY A 21 10.69 12.13 -15.36
CA GLY A 21 10.69 13.21 -14.37
C GLY A 21 10.40 12.70 -12.94
N PRO A 22 10.13 13.58 -11.96
CA PRO A 22 9.72 13.14 -10.62
C PRO A 22 8.52 12.22 -10.77
N SER A 23 8.66 10.99 -10.27
CA SER A 23 7.78 9.87 -10.64
C SER A 23 6.30 10.09 -10.26
N LEU A 24 5.98 11.12 -9.47
CA LEU A 24 4.63 11.49 -9.05
C LEU A 24 4.28 12.97 -9.27
N LYS A 25 5.03 13.74 -10.08
CA LYS A 25 4.74 15.16 -10.32
C LYS A 25 3.27 15.38 -10.72
N ASP A 26 2.65 16.41 -10.15
CA ASP A 26 1.24 16.81 -10.36
C ASP A 26 0.18 15.80 -9.89
N LYS A 27 0.58 14.63 -9.37
CA LYS A 27 -0.34 13.57 -8.92
C LYS A 27 -0.97 13.90 -7.57
N VAL A 28 -2.20 13.41 -7.37
CA VAL A 28 -2.94 13.46 -6.11
C VAL A 28 -3.00 12.06 -5.50
N CYS A 29 -2.52 11.94 -4.26
CA CYS A 29 -2.38 10.68 -3.55
C CYS A 29 -3.26 10.65 -2.29
N ILE A 30 -3.87 9.50 -1.98
CA ILE A 30 -4.56 9.23 -0.72
C ILE A 30 -3.86 8.05 -0.03
N VAL A 31 -3.56 8.19 1.26
CA VAL A 31 -2.96 7.15 2.11
C VAL A 31 -3.79 6.96 3.37
N THR A 32 -4.37 5.77 3.57
CA THR A 32 -5.10 5.44 4.79
C THR A 32 -4.22 4.75 5.85
N GLY A 33 -4.52 4.93 7.13
CA GLY A 33 -3.74 4.35 8.23
C GLY A 33 -2.34 4.98 8.40
N ALA A 34 -2.24 6.30 8.24
CA ALA A 34 -0.98 7.06 8.36
C ALA A 34 -0.69 7.58 9.79
N GLY A 35 -1.60 7.35 10.74
CA GLY A 35 -1.53 7.88 12.10
C GLY A 35 -0.52 7.17 12.99
N SER A 36 -0.19 5.89 12.75
CA SER A 36 0.84 5.23 13.54
C SER A 36 2.22 5.86 13.34
N LEU A 37 2.87 6.30 14.43
CA LEU A 37 4.20 6.96 14.40
C LEU A 37 5.31 6.10 13.79
N TYR A 38 5.17 4.78 13.87
CA TYR A 38 6.12 3.80 13.32
C TYR A 38 5.43 2.93 12.25
N GLY A 39 4.34 3.41 11.66
CA GLY A 39 3.51 2.64 10.73
C GLY A 39 3.99 2.71 9.28
N ILE A 40 3.55 1.73 8.48
CA ILE A 40 3.78 1.69 7.03
C ILE A 40 3.14 2.90 6.36
N GLY A 41 1.90 3.26 6.71
CA GLY A 41 1.20 4.42 6.12
C GLY A 41 1.98 5.73 6.28
N ARG A 42 2.50 6.01 7.48
CA ARG A 42 3.36 7.18 7.74
C ARG A 42 4.63 7.15 6.90
N ALA A 43 5.33 6.01 6.88
CA ALA A 43 6.53 5.86 6.05
C ALA A 43 6.22 6.07 4.56
N THR A 44 5.07 5.60 4.08
CA THR A 44 4.59 5.81 2.71
C THR A 44 4.34 7.28 2.42
N VAL A 45 3.75 8.06 3.33
CA VAL A 45 3.57 9.51 3.12
C VAL A 45 4.92 10.19 2.84
N TYR A 46 5.96 9.88 3.61
CA TYR A 46 7.31 10.38 3.33
C TYR A 46 7.90 9.88 2.01
N ALA A 47 7.73 8.59 1.70
CA ALA A 47 8.25 7.99 0.47
C ALA A 47 7.59 8.58 -0.78
N LEU A 48 6.28 8.87 -0.72
CA LEU A 48 5.56 9.57 -1.78
C LEU A 48 6.03 11.03 -1.86
N ALA A 49 6.13 11.75 -0.74
CA ALA A 49 6.56 13.15 -0.73
C ALA A 49 7.93 13.36 -1.40
N LYS A 50 8.87 12.43 -1.18
CA LYS A 50 10.19 12.42 -1.85
C LYS A 50 10.10 12.37 -3.40
N ARG A 51 9.00 11.87 -3.95
CA ARG A 51 8.74 11.77 -5.40
C ARG A 51 7.96 12.97 -5.96
N GLY A 52 7.67 13.97 -5.13
CA GLY A 52 7.11 15.27 -5.53
C GLY A 52 5.66 15.29 -6.02
N PRO A 53 4.70 14.55 -5.42
CA PRO A 53 3.30 14.72 -5.73
C PRO A 53 2.81 16.12 -5.40
N LYS A 54 1.77 16.57 -6.10
CA LYS A 54 1.13 17.85 -5.79
C LYS A 54 0.47 17.81 -4.41
N VAL A 55 -0.22 16.71 -4.12
CA VAL A 55 -1.01 16.53 -2.90
C VAL A 55 -0.88 15.12 -2.36
N ILE A 56 -0.76 15.01 -1.05
CA ILE A 56 -0.94 13.77 -0.29
C ILE A 56 -2.00 13.99 0.78
N TYR A 57 -3.11 13.29 0.68
CA TYR A 57 -4.06 13.13 1.78
C TYR A 57 -3.56 12.03 2.73
N ALA A 58 -3.06 12.42 3.90
CA ALA A 58 -2.69 11.51 4.97
C ALA A 58 -3.89 11.31 5.89
N THR A 59 -4.39 10.07 5.99
CA THR A 59 -5.62 9.78 6.72
C THR A 59 -5.48 8.64 7.71
N ASP A 60 -6.27 8.70 8.77
CA ASP A 60 -6.45 7.66 9.78
C ASP A 60 -7.79 7.89 10.50
N LEU A 61 -8.19 7.02 11.43
CA LEU A 61 -9.44 7.15 12.16
C LEU A 61 -9.50 8.45 12.99
N THR A 62 -8.36 8.94 13.47
CA THR A 62 -8.24 10.18 14.26
C THR A 62 -7.17 11.12 13.69
N LEU A 63 -7.24 12.41 14.02
CA LEU A 63 -6.28 13.43 13.56
C LEU A 63 -5.00 13.52 14.39
N GLU A 64 -4.95 12.86 15.55
CA GLU A 64 -4.01 13.13 16.66
C GLU A 64 -2.54 13.28 16.22
N SER A 65 -2.04 12.37 15.38
CA SER A 65 -0.64 12.40 14.92
C SER A 65 -0.48 12.85 13.47
N LEU A 66 -1.59 13.09 12.76
CA LEU A 66 -1.59 13.41 11.32
C LEU A 66 -1.17 14.86 11.09
N GLU A 67 -1.63 15.81 11.91
CA GLU A 67 -1.29 17.22 11.71
C GLU A 67 0.22 17.47 11.82
N GLY A 68 0.88 16.80 12.76
CA GLY A 68 2.34 16.83 12.89
C GLY A 68 3.04 16.19 11.68
N LEU A 69 2.48 15.09 11.14
CA LEU A 69 2.99 14.47 9.91
C LEU A 69 2.90 15.43 8.73
N SER A 70 1.73 16.03 8.50
CA SER A 70 1.48 17.00 7.43
C SER A 70 2.47 18.15 7.47
N LYS A 71 2.62 18.81 8.63
CA LYS A 71 3.55 19.94 8.80
C LYS A 71 5.00 19.55 8.53
N ASP A 72 5.43 18.39 9.04
CA ASP A 72 6.80 17.91 8.82
C ASP A 72 7.07 17.58 7.35
N VAL A 73 6.11 16.99 6.65
CA VAL A 73 6.20 16.70 5.21
C VAL A 73 6.30 18.00 4.40
N GLU A 74 5.42 18.96 4.64
CA GLU A 74 5.43 20.25 3.92
C GLU A 74 6.73 21.04 4.17
N THR A 75 7.29 20.94 5.38
CA THR A 75 8.58 21.55 5.72
C THR A 75 9.74 20.88 4.99
N LYS A 76 9.76 19.54 4.93
CA LYS A 76 10.87 18.76 4.34
C LYS A 76 10.84 18.69 2.81
N TYR A 77 9.65 18.78 2.21
CA TYR A 77 9.45 18.61 0.78
C TYR A 77 8.66 19.81 0.21
N PRO A 78 9.32 20.97 0.01
CA PRO A 78 8.68 22.14 -0.56
C PRO A 78 7.98 21.83 -1.89
N GLY A 79 6.75 22.33 -2.05
CA GLY A 79 5.91 22.08 -3.23
C GLY A 79 5.01 20.85 -3.13
N VAL A 80 5.15 20.01 -2.10
CA VAL A 80 4.20 18.96 -1.77
C VAL A 80 3.21 19.49 -0.73
N GLN A 81 1.92 19.50 -1.05
CA GLN A 81 0.86 19.80 -0.09
C GLN A 81 0.45 18.51 0.66
N CYS A 82 0.47 18.50 1.99
CA CYS A 82 0.11 17.31 2.77
C CYS A 82 -1.11 17.59 3.66
N ILE A 83 -2.26 17.05 3.29
CA ILE A 83 -3.55 17.33 3.94
C ILE A 83 -3.90 16.20 4.91
N SER A 84 -4.12 16.55 6.18
CA SER A 84 -4.59 15.62 7.22
C SER A 84 -6.12 15.52 7.24
N ARG A 85 -6.65 14.30 7.27
CA ARG A 85 -8.10 14.05 7.42
C ARG A 85 -8.38 12.83 8.30
N ALA A 86 -9.35 12.95 9.20
CA ALA A 86 -9.93 11.80 9.87
C ALA A 86 -10.85 11.06 8.89
N VAL A 87 -10.53 9.80 8.59
CA VAL A 87 -11.27 8.95 7.66
C VAL A 87 -11.37 7.56 8.25
N ASN A 88 -12.60 7.09 8.47
CA ASN A 88 -12.82 5.67 8.71
C ASN A 88 -12.79 4.93 7.36
N ALA A 89 -11.70 4.24 7.08
CA ALA A 89 -11.52 3.52 5.82
C ALA A 89 -12.53 2.38 5.58
N ALA A 90 -13.23 1.93 6.62
CA ALA A 90 -14.28 0.91 6.56
C ALA A 90 -15.70 1.50 6.45
N LYS A 91 -15.84 2.81 6.23
CA LYS A 91 -17.13 3.48 5.99
C LYS A 91 -17.19 4.10 4.61
N THR A 92 -18.23 3.72 3.86
CA THR A 92 -18.47 4.21 2.50
C THR A 92 -18.47 5.72 2.42
N GLU A 93 -19.21 6.39 3.30
CA GLU A 93 -19.40 7.84 3.28
C GLU A 93 -18.08 8.57 3.55
N SER A 94 -17.23 8.02 4.42
CA SER A 94 -15.90 8.58 4.71
C SER A 94 -14.95 8.43 3.52
N VAL A 95 -14.97 7.27 2.85
CA VAL A 95 -14.12 7.00 1.68
C VAL A 95 -14.55 7.84 0.47
N THR A 96 -15.86 7.97 0.22
CA THR A 96 -16.33 8.82 -0.88
C THR A 96 -16.07 10.29 -0.61
N ALA A 97 -16.26 10.78 0.63
CA ALA A 97 -16.02 12.18 0.96
C ALA A 97 -14.56 12.63 0.70
N ILE A 98 -13.57 11.80 1.04
CA ILE A 98 -12.16 12.14 0.78
C ILE A 98 -11.80 12.09 -0.71
N ILE A 99 -12.42 11.17 -1.47
CA ILE A 99 -12.27 11.09 -2.91
C ILE A 99 -12.91 12.32 -3.58
N ASP A 100 -14.11 12.69 -3.16
CA ASP A 100 -14.83 13.86 -3.66
C ASP A 100 -14.06 15.15 -3.35
N GLU A 101 -13.46 15.25 -2.16
CA GLU A 101 -12.58 16.38 -1.82
C GLU A 101 -11.40 16.48 -2.80
N ALA A 102 -10.76 15.36 -3.14
CA ALA A 102 -9.65 15.32 -4.09
C ALA A 102 -10.09 15.75 -5.50
N ILE A 103 -11.24 15.25 -5.98
CA ILE A 103 -11.80 15.60 -7.29
C ILE A 103 -12.23 17.07 -7.33
N ASN A 104 -12.92 17.57 -6.30
CA ASN A 104 -13.42 18.93 -6.27
C ASN A 104 -12.28 19.96 -6.15
N SER A 105 -11.25 19.66 -5.35
CA SER A 105 -10.15 20.59 -5.09
C SER A 105 -9.08 20.57 -6.19
N PHE A 106 -8.80 19.40 -6.75
CA PHE A 106 -7.65 19.20 -7.63
C PHE A 106 -8.02 18.65 -9.02
N GLY A 107 -9.28 18.28 -9.23
CA GLY A 107 -9.78 17.79 -10.52
C GLY A 107 -9.33 16.37 -10.88
N ARG A 108 -8.64 15.66 -9.97
CA ARG A 108 -8.04 14.35 -10.24
C ARG A 108 -7.77 13.53 -8.98
N LEU A 109 -7.70 12.22 -9.15
CA LEU A 109 -7.12 11.26 -8.22
C LEU A 109 -6.18 10.35 -9.01
N ASP A 110 -5.01 10.02 -8.46
CA ASP A 110 -4.00 9.23 -9.17
C ASP A 110 -3.51 8.02 -8.38
N VAL A 111 -3.39 8.15 -7.06
CA VAL A 111 -2.91 7.08 -6.18
C VAL A 111 -3.85 6.91 -5.00
N PHE A 112 -4.24 5.66 -4.70
CA PHE A 112 -4.92 5.31 -3.47
C PHE A 112 -4.19 4.14 -2.80
N PHE A 113 -3.53 4.40 -1.67
CA PHE A 113 -2.95 3.36 -0.83
C PHE A 113 -3.89 3.01 0.32
N ALA A 114 -4.63 1.92 0.15
CA ALA A 114 -5.54 1.34 1.14
C ALA A 114 -4.73 0.51 2.16
N ASN A 115 -4.22 1.20 3.18
CA ASN A 115 -3.30 0.62 4.14
C ASN A 115 -3.87 0.45 5.55
N ALA A 116 -4.95 1.15 5.89
CA ALA A 116 -5.65 0.95 7.16
C ALA A 116 -5.95 -0.53 7.41
N GLY A 117 -5.68 -1.00 8.62
CA GLY A 117 -5.87 -2.40 8.99
C GLY A 117 -5.56 -2.66 10.46
N ILE A 118 -6.05 -3.78 10.96
CA ILE A 118 -5.78 -4.29 12.32
C ILE A 118 -5.28 -5.73 12.24
N ALA A 119 -4.69 -6.21 13.33
CA ALA A 119 -4.32 -7.60 13.54
C ALA A 119 -4.54 -7.97 15.01
N THR A 120 -4.76 -9.25 15.24
CA THR A 120 -4.89 -9.91 16.55
C THR A 120 -3.87 -11.04 16.61
N GLY A 121 -3.73 -11.65 17.79
CA GLY A 121 -2.90 -12.83 18.00
C GLY A 121 -3.71 -14.00 18.56
N ASP A 122 -5.03 -13.94 18.40
CA ASP A 122 -5.95 -14.85 19.06
C ASP A 122 -5.94 -16.22 18.37
N PRO A 123 -5.97 -17.33 19.13
CA PRO A 123 -6.11 -18.65 18.55
C PRO A 123 -7.56 -18.89 18.09
N LEU A 124 -7.73 -19.80 17.12
CA LEU A 124 -9.04 -20.10 16.51
C LEU A 124 -10.17 -20.35 17.51
N LEU A 125 -9.91 -21.07 18.61
CA LEU A 125 -10.93 -21.41 19.60
C LEU A 125 -11.31 -20.25 20.54
N SER A 126 -10.60 -19.13 20.44
CA SER A 126 -10.88 -17.89 21.18
C SER A 126 -11.51 -16.82 20.30
N GLU A 127 -11.67 -17.07 19.00
CA GLU A 127 -12.38 -16.18 18.07
C GLU A 127 -13.88 -16.43 18.11
N ASP A 128 -14.64 -15.36 17.94
CA ASP A 128 -16.08 -15.37 17.78
C ASP A 128 -16.49 -14.70 16.46
N GLU A 129 -17.78 -14.77 16.11
CA GLU A 129 -18.29 -14.19 14.88
C GLU A 129 -18.07 -12.67 14.81
N GLU A 130 -18.20 -11.97 15.94
CA GLU A 130 -18.08 -10.52 16.01
C GLU A 130 -16.65 -10.06 15.73
N SER A 131 -15.66 -10.69 16.37
CA SER A 131 -14.23 -10.44 16.14
C SER A 131 -13.81 -10.76 14.71
N PHE A 132 -14.28 -11.89 14.16
CA PHE A 132 -14.06 -12.25 12.76
C PHE A 132 -14.61 -11.18 11.81
N MET A 133 -15.87 -10.78 11.98
CA MET A 133 -16.51 -9.78 11.12
C MET A 133 -15.90 -8.39 11.31
N ARG A 134 -15.46 -8.03 12.51
CA ARG A 134 -14.69 -6.79 12.76
C ARG A 134 -13.38 -6.78 11.97
N MET A 135 -12.63 -7.89 11.96
CA MET A 135 -11.40 -8.01 11.17
C MET A 135 -11.69 -7.87 9.67
N MET A 136 -12.71 -8.56 9.16
CA MET A 136 -13.11 -8.48 7.75
C MET A 136 -13.54 -7.06 7.35
N ASN A 137 -14.33 -6.39 8.20
CA ASN A 137 -14.77 -5.01 7.96
C ASN A 137 -13.60 -4.03 7.91
N ILE A 138 -12.61 -4.16 8.79
CA ILE A 138 -11.50 -3.21 8.82
C ILE A 138 -10.47 -3.53 7.72
N ASN A 139 -10.14 -4.79 7.47
CA ASN A 139 -9.05 -5.17 6.57
C ASN A 139 -9.50 -5.38 5.12
N ALA A 140 -10.61 -6.07 4.89
CA ALA A 140 -11.05 -6.47 3.55
C ALA A 140 -12.05 -5.46 2.95
N LEU A 141 -13.06 -5.04 3.72
CA LEU A 141 -14.04 -4.06 3.23
C LEU A 141 -13.37 -2.70 2.93
N SER A 142 -12.41 -2.26 3.75
CA SER A 142 -11.70 -1.00 3.46
C SER A 142 -10.94 -1.01 2.12
N ALA A 143 -10.28 -2.13 1.80
CA ALA A 143 -9.64 -2.32 0.50
C ALA A 143 -10.67 -2.37 -0.63
N PHE A 144 -11.81 -3.04 -0.41
CA PHE A 144 -12.92 -3.07 -1.38
C PHE A 144 -13.46 -1.67 -1.68
N LEU A 145 -13.70 -0.84 -0.65
CA LEU A 145 -14.17 0.53 -0.83
C LEU A 145 -13.17 1.36 -1.64
N ALA A 146 -11.87 1.24 -1.34
CA ALA A 146 -10.82 1.88 -2.14
C ALA A 146 -10.88 1.43 -3.61
N CYS A 147 -10.90 0.12 -3.86
CA CYS A 147 -10.99 -0.43 -5.22
C CYS A 147 -12.24 0.07 -5.95
N ARG A 148 -13.40 0.07 -5.30
CA ARG A 148 -14.70 0.41 -5.88
C ARG A 148 -14.81 1.91 -6.22
N TYR A 149 -14.39 2.79 -5.31
CA TYR A 149 -14.67 4.23 -5.43
C TYR A 149 -13.51 5.01 -6.03
N ALA A 150 -12.26 4.60 -5.82
CA ALA A 150 -11.11 5.29 -6.41
C ALA A 150 -11.06 5.10 -7.93
N GLY A 151 -11.47 3.94 -8.44
CA GLY A 151 -11.43 3.63 -9.87
C GLY A 151 -12.20 4.64 -10.74
N PRO A 152 -13.51 4.88 -10.51
CA PRO A 152 -14.26 5.91 -11.24
C PRO A 152 -13.63 7.30 -11.17
N ALA A 153 -13.13 7.71 -10.00
CA ALA A 153 -12.44 8.98 -9.82
C ALA A 153 -11.13 9.06 -10.63
N MET A 154 -10.39 7.95 -10.72
CA MET A 154 -9.17 7.84 -11.53
C MET A 154 -9.44 7.87 -13.05
N LYS A 155 -10.66 7.59 -13.51
CA LYS A 155 -11.03 7.69 -14.94
C LYS A 155 -11.25 9.11 -15.43
N LEU A 156 -11.49 10.06 -14.52
CA LEU A 156 -11.80 11.43 -14.89
C LEU A 156 -10.58 12.09 -15.57
N THR A 157 -10.80 12.70 -16.73
CA THR A 157 -9.79 13.42 -17.52
C THR A 157 -10.22 14.88 -17.78
N GLY A 158 -9.30 15.67 -18.33
CA GLY A 158 -9.54 17.07 -18.75
C GLY A 158 -9.48 18.10 -17.62
N LYS A 159 -9.79 17.71 -16.37
CA LYS A 159 -9.56 18.54 -15.18
C LYS A 159 -8.25 18.16 -14.48
N GLY A 160 -7.67 19.10 -13.72
CA GLY A 160 -6.46 18.86 -12.94
C GLY A 160 -5.19 18.54 -13.74
N GLY A 161 -5.18 18.81 -15.05
CA GLY A 161 -4.06 18.46 -15.94
C GLY A 161 -3.92 16.95 -16.19
N LYS A 162 -5.01 16.19 -16.08
CA LYS A 162 -5.02 14.74 -16.34
C LYS A 162 -5.50 14.45 -17.76
N GLU A 163 -4.58 14.12 -18.65
CA GLU A 163 -4.85 13.93 -20.09
C GLU A 163 -5.48 12.57 -20.43
N ARG A 164 -5.13 11.53 -19.66
CA ARG A 164 -5.63 10.16 -19.84
C ARG A 164 -6.17 9.57 -18.55
N SER A 165 -7.09 8.61 -18.70
CA SER A 165 -7.49 7.74 -17.59
C SER A 165 -6.27 7.01 -17.04
N GLY A 166 -6.32 6.66 -15.76
CA GLY A 166 -5.32 5.78 -15.15
C GLY A 166 -5.04 6.12 -13.70
N GLY A 167 -4.34 5.23 -13.02
CA GLY A 167 -3.99 5.41 -11.63
C GLY A 167 -3.48 4.13 -10.99
N SER A 168 -3.14 4.22 -9.71
CA SER A 168 -2.64 3.08 -8.95
C SER A 168 -3.40 2.94 -7.63
N ILE A 169 -4.07 1.80 -7.47
CA ILE A 169 -4.66 1.37 -6.22
C ILE A 169 -3.73 0.31 -5.64
N ILE A 170 -3.22 0.57 -4.44
CA ILE A 170 -2.36 -0.36 -3.71
C ILE A 170 -3.09 -0.76 -2.43
N CYS A 171 -3.20 -2.05 -2.16
CA CYS A 171 -3.84 -2.55 -0.95
C CYS A 171 -2.82 -3.28 -0.07
N THR A 172 -2.84 -3.01 1.24
CA THR A 172 -2.01 -3.72 2.21
C THR A 172 -2.63 -5.08 2.54
N ALA A 173 -2.12 -6.14 1.91
CA ALA A 173 -2.36 -7.52 2.28
C ALA A 173 -1.36 -7.96 3.39
N SER A 174 -0.87 -9.20 3.33
CA SER A 174 0.16 -9.76 4.22
C SER A 174 0.64 -11.09 3.66
N VAL A 175 1.85 -11.53 4.02
CA VAL A 175 2.25 -12.93 3.81
C VAL A 175 1.28 -13.93 4.46
N ALA A 176 0.55 -13.51 5.51
CA ALA A 176 -0.52 -14.29 6.14
C ALA A 176 -1.71 -14.57 5.20
N GLY A 177 -1.89 -13.75 4.15
CA GLY A 177 -2.85 -14.01 3.09
C GLY A 177 -2.32 -14.92 1.97
N ILE A 178 -0.99 -15.08 1.88
CA ILE A 178 -0.35 -15.97 0.89
C ILE A 178 -0.30 -17.41 1.44
N ARG A 179 0.13 -17.57 2.70
CA ARG A 179 0.28 -18.85 3.40
C ARG A 179 -0.08 -18.69 4.88
N SER A 180 -0.46 -19.80 5.51
CA SER A 180 -0.73 -19.84 6.96
C SER A 180 0.55 -19.66 7.78
N GLY A 181 0.39 -19.37 9.09
CA GLY A 181 1.50 -19.28 10.04
C GLY A 181 2.08 -17.88 10.25
N ALA A 182 1.47 -16.85 9.66
CA ALA A 182 1.89 -15.46 9.81
C ALA A 182 0.80 -14.52 10.37
N GLY A 183 -0.29 -15.07 10.90
CA GLY A 183 -1.39 -14.34 11.54
C GLY A 183 -2.45 -15.28 12.11
N SER A 184 -3.38 -14.72 12.86
CA SER A 184 -4.58 -15.40 13.34
C SER A 184 -5.55 -15.73 12.16
N PRO A 185 -6.42 -16.75 12.30
CA PRO A 185 -7.36 -17.18 11.27
C PRO A 185 -8.13 -16.05 10.56
N GLU A 186 -8.79 -15.16 11.29
CA GLU A 186 -9.55 -14.03 10.76
C GLU A 186 -8.65 -12.99 10.07
N TYR A 187 -7.46 -12.73 10.61
CA TYR A 187 -6.47 -11.88 9.94
C TYR A 187 -6.02 -12.48 8.62
N SER A 188 -5.60 -13.75 8.61
CA SER A 188 -5.20 -14.47 7.40
C SER A 188 -6.30 -14.50 6.34
N ALA A 189 -7.53 -14.81 6.74
CA ALA A 189 -8.69 -14.80 5.84
C ALA A 189 -8.91 -13.41 5.22
N SER A 190 -8.88 -12.36 6.04
CA SER A 190 -9.05 -10.98 5.56
C SER A 190 -7.96 -10.57 4.55
N LYS A 191 -6.70 -10.96 4.80
CA LYS A 191 -5.56 -10.62 3.91
C LYS A 191 -5.55 -11.46 2.64
N ALA A 192 -6.04 -12.70 2.67
CA ALA A 192 -6.28 -13.50 1.47
C ALA A 192 -7.40 -12.89 0.61
N ALA A 193 -8.48 -12.39 1.22
CA ALA A 193 -9.55 -11.68 0.53
C ALA A 193 -9.02 -10.43 -0.20
N VAL A 194 -8.14 -9.65 0.43
CA VAL A 194 -7.50 -8.47 -0.19
C VAL A 194 -6.66 -8.85 -1.43
N ILE A 195 -5.91 -9.96 -1.37
CA ILE A 195 -5.12 -10.44 -2.52
C ILE A 195 -6.02 -10.74 -3.72
N ASN A 196 -7.06 -11.55 -3.51
CA ASN A 196 -7.96 -11.92 -4.59
C ASN A 196 -8.77 -10.71 -5.11
N LEU A 197 -9.17 -9.81 -4.21
CA LEU A 197 -9.83 -8.56 -4.57
C LEU A 197 -8.96 -7.71 -5.51
N CYS A 198 -7.64 -7.63 -5.29
CA CYS A 198 -6.75 -6.88 -6.17
C CYS A 198 -6.70 -7.49 -7.58
N GLN A 199 -6.58 -8.82 -7.67
CA GLN A 199 -6.54 -9.56 -8.94
C GLN A 199 -7.83 -9.38 -9.74
N THR A 200 -8.97 -9.54 -9.08
CA THR A 200 -10.29 -9.38 -9.71
C THR A 200 -10.54 -7.93 -10.12
N SER A 201 -10.21 -6.95 -9.26
CA SER A 201 -10.36 -5.52 -9.57
C SER A 201 -9.48 -5.08 -10.74
N ALA A 202 -8.24 -5.58 -10.83
CA ALA A 202 -7.35 -5.31 -11.97
C ALA A 202 -7.99 -5.72 -13.30
N PHE A 203 -8.66 -6.88 -13.34
CA PHE A 203 -9.37 -7.34 -14.52
C PHE A 203 -10.64 -6.52 -14.81
N GLN A 204 -11.39 -6.12 -13.78
CA GLN A 204 -12.57 -5.27 -13.93
C GLN A 204 -12.25 -3.85 -14.44
N TYR A 205 -10.98 -3.41 -14.32
CA TYR A 205 -10.48 -2.15 -14.84
C TYR A 205 -9.77 -2.26 -16.19
N ALA A 206 -9.98 -3.34 -16.95
CA ALA A 206 -9.40 -3.53 -18.28
C ALA A 206 -9.60 -2.30 -19.19
N GLY A 207 -8.53 -1.88 -19.88
CA GLY A 207 -8.57 -0.77 -20.84
C GLY A 207 -8.63 0.64 -20.23
N THR A 208 -8.45 0.78 -18.91
CA THR A 208 -8.56 2.09 -18.22
C THR A 208 -7.23 2.64 -17.70
N ASP A 209 -6.12 1.91 -17.86
CA ASP A 209 -4.80 2.18 -17.26
C ASP A 209 -4.80 2.31 -15.72
N ILE A 210 -5.87 1.84 -15.07
CA ILE A 210 -5.94 1.74 -13.60
C ILE A 210 -5.34 0.40 -13.19
N ARG A 211 -4.31 0.46 -12.36
CA ARG A 211 -3.61 -0.71 -11.83
C ARG A 211 -4.04 -0.97 -10.40
N VAL A 212 -4.25 -2.24 -10.06
CA VAL A 212 -4.60 -2.68 -8.71
C VAL A 212 -3.63 -3.76 -8.27
N ASN A 213 -2.88 -3.52 -7.20
CA ASN A 213 -1.89 -4.47 -6.67
C ASN A 213 -1.99 -4.60 -5.15
N ALA A 214 -1.67 -5.78 -4.65
CA ALA A 214 -1.48 -6.04 -3.22
C ALA A 214 0.01 -6.03 -2.88
N ILE A 215 0.36 -5.37 -1.78
CA ILE A 215 1.64 -5.60 -1.10
C ILE A 215 1.42 -6.61 0.03
N CYS A 216 2.35 -7.54 0.21
CA CYS A 216 2.28 -8.58 1.23
C CYS A 216 3.49 -8.47 2.15
N PRO A 217 3.46 -7.56 3.16
CA PRO A 217 4.54 -7.43 4.11
C PRO A 217 4.73 -8.71 4.93
N GLY A 218 6.01 -8.99 5.28
CA GLY A 218 6.37 -9.97 6.30
C GLY A 218 6.26 -9.40 7.72
N LEU A 219 7.12 -9.84 8.63
CA LEU A 219 7.21 -9.27 9.97
C LEU A 219 7.95 -7.91 9.93
N ILE A 220 7.19 -6.83 10.14
CA ILE A 220 7.69 -5.44 10.12
C ILE A 220 7.55 -4.83 11.50
N GLU A 221 8.58 -4.13 12.01
CA GLU A 221 8.47 -3.41 13.29
C GLU A 221 7.59 -2.17 13.12
N THR A 222 6.36 -2.23 13.66
CA THR A 222 5.34 -1.18 13.57
C THR A 222 4.56 -1.10 14.88
N GLY A 223 3.63 -0.14 14.99
CA GLY A 223 2.66 -0.14 16.09
C GLY A 223 1.85 -1.44 16.20
N MET A 224 1.50 -2.06 15.06
CA MET A 224 0.70 -3.30 15.02
C MET A 224 1.45 -4.52 15.58
N THR A 225 2.76 -4.58 15.39
CA THR A 225 3.61 -5.71 15.82
C THR A 225 4.33 -5.44 17.13
N LYS A 226 4.14 -4.26 17.74
CA LYS A 226 4.85 -3.81 18.94
C LYS A 226 4.82 -4.84 20.06
N GLY A 227 3.68 -5.48 20.32
CA GLY A 227 3.55 -6.51 21.36
C GLY A 227 4.49 -7.70 21.15
N THR A 228 4.62 -8.19 19.92
CA THR A 228 5.55 -9.28 19.55
C THR A 228 7.00 -8.87 19.83
N PHE A 229 7.38 -7.65 19.46
CA PHE A 229 8.73 -7.14 19.66
C PHE A 229 9.05 -6.88 21.14
N ASP A 230 8.12 -6.27 21.88
CA ASP A 230 8.25 -6.03 23.32
C ASP A 230 8.41 -7.34 24.10
N TYR A 231 7.58 -8.35 23.78
CA TYR A 231 7.65 -9.67 24.39
C TYR A 231 9.01 -10.34 24.13
N ALA A 232 9.50 -10.30 22.89
CA ALA A 232 10.80 -10.86 22.54
C ALA A 232 11.95 -10.13 23.25
N ARG A 233 11.86 -8.79 23.40
CA ARG A 233 12.81 -7.99 24.19
C ARG A 233 12.79 -8.40 25.67
N ALA A 234 11.60 -8.49 26.27
CA ALA A 234 11.43 -8.87 27.66
C ALA A 234 11.98 -10.28 27.97
N ARG A 235 11.88 -11.21 27.01
CA ARG A 235 12.43 -12.57 27.13
C ARG A 235 13.89 -12.72 26.71
N GLY A 236 14.58 -11.62 26.33
CA GLY A 236 15.97 -11.67 25.85
C GLY A 236 16.14 -12.36 24.49
N SER A 237 15.05 -12.60 23.75
CA SER A 237 15.05 -13.26 22.45
C SER A 237 14.89 -12.31 21.27
N ALA A 238 15.10 -11.00 21.46
CA ALA A 238 14.99 -10.01 20.39
C ALA A 238 15.91 -10.31 19.19
N HIS A 239 17.10 -10.88 19.44
CA HIS A 239 18.03 -11.33 18.40
C HIS A 239 17.49 -12.45 17.50
N LYS A 240 16.37 -13.11 17.88
CA LYS A 240 15.73 -14.17 17.11
C LYS A 240 14.61 -13.65 16.18
N ILE A 241 14.24 -12.38 16.27
CA ILE A 241 13.15 -11.83 15.46
C ILE A 241 13.58 -11.82 13.98
N GLY A 242 12.79 -12.47 13.12
CA GLY A 242 13.11 -12.59 11.70
C GLY A 242 14.19 -13.64 11.38
N GLN A 243 14.59 -14.48 12.34
CA GLN A 243 15.59 -15.53 12.12
C GLN A 243 15.21 -16.52 11.00
N LEU A 244 13.91 -16.67 10.72
CA LEU A 244 13.39 -17.55 9.67
C LEU A 244 13.42 -16.91 8.28
N ASN A 245 13.52 -15.58 8.20
CA ASN A 245 13.62 -14.90 6.91
C ASN A 245 15.00 -15.20 6.32
N PRO A 246 15.13 -15.45 5.00
CA PRO A 246 16.43 -15.48 4.33
C PRO A 246 17.32 -14.27 4.64
N SER A 247 16.73 -13.07 4.79
CA SER A 247 17.45 -11.86 5.24
C SER A 247 17.92 -11.88 6.71
N ARG A 248 17.50 -12.88 7.50
CA ARG A 248 17.82 -13.08 8.93
C ARG A 248 17.50 -11.88 9.84
N ARG A 249 16.55 -11.04 9.43
CA ARG A 249 16.07 -9.89 10.19
C ARG A 249 14.61 -9.60 9.86
N TYR A 250 13.96 -8.83 10.73
CA TYR A 250 12.68 -8.21 10.42
C TYR A 250 12.84 -7.04 9.45
N GLY A 251 11.73 -6.65 8.83
CA GLY A 251 11.67 -5.49 7.94
C GLY A 251 11.31 -4.20 8.67
N LEU A 252 11.60 -3.08 8.04
CA LEU A 252 11.24 -1.75 8.54
C LEU A 252 10.15 -1.11 7.67
N PRO A 253 9.31 -0.20 8.23
CA PRO A 253 8.19 0.39 7.50
C PRO A 253 8.60 1.06 6.18
N PHE A 254 9.78 1.68 6.12
CA PHE A 254 10.26 2.34 4.91
C PHE A 254 10.57 1.37 3.77
N GLU A 255 10.93 0.11 4.08
CA GLU A 255 11.19 -0.92 3.06
C GLU A 255 9.90 -1.28 2.32
N ILE A 256 8.78 -1.32 3.06
CA ILE A 256 7.44 -1.49 2.48
C ILE A 256 7.03 -0.23 1.71
N ALA A 257 7.22 0.95 2.31
CA ALA A 257 6.87 2.24 1.72
C ALA A 257 7.56 2.47 0.36
N ASN A 258 8.82 2.04 0.21
CA ASN A 258 9.55 2.16 -1.05
C ASN A 258 8.90 1.34 -2.18
N VAL A 259 8.42 0.13 -1.88
CA VAL A 259 7.69 -0.70 -2.86
C VAL A 259 6.34 -0.07 -3.20
N VAL A 260 5.63 0.49 -2.21
CA VAL A 260 4.39 1.23 -2.46
C VAL A 260 4.62 2.44 -3.35
N ALA A 261 5.67 3.20 -3.08
CA ALA A 261 6.02 4.38 -3.86
C ALA A 261 6.39 4.01 -5.31
N PHE A 262 7.11 2.89 -5.51
CA PHE A 262 7.35 2.32 -6.83
C PHE A 262 6.03 1.97 -7.53
N LEU A 263 5.16 1.20 -6.85
CA LEU A 263 3.86 0.78 -7.39
C LEU A 263 2.95 1.96 -7.71
N ALA A 264 3.01 3.04 -6.94
CA ALA A 264 2.26 4.27 -7.16
C ALA A 264 2.69 5.02 -8.43
N SER A 265 3.92 4.81 -8.88
CA SER A 265 4.54 5.58 -9.96
C SER A 265 4.39 4.96 -11.35
N GLU A 266 4.80 5.71 -12.38
CA GLU A 266 4.87 5.23 -13.77
C GLU A 266 5.98 4.18 -13.97
N GLU A 267 6.95 4.05 -13.03
CA GLU A 267 7.97 3.00 -13.04
C GLU A 267 7.34 1.60 -12.97
N ALA A 268 6.15 1.51 -12.36
CA ALA A 268 5.36 0.29 -12.24
C ALA A 268 4.18 0.23 -13.23
N SER A 269 4.23 1.00 -14.34
CA SER A 269 3.15 1.11 -15.33
C SER A 269 2.69 -0.21 -15.94
N TYR A 270 3.51 -1.26 -15.87
CA TYR A 270 3.16 -2.60 -16.34
C TYR A 270 2.98 -3.65 -15.22
N VAL A 271 2.95 -3.22 -13.94
CA VAL A 271 2.68 -4.08 -12.79
C VAL A 271 1.21 -3.96 -12.40
N ASN A 272 0.41 -4.99 -12.67
CA ASN A 272 -1.03 -5.01 -12.41
C ASN A 272 -1.52 -6.39 -11.95
N GLY A 273 -2.45 -6.41 -10.99
CA GLY A 273 -3.05 -7.63 -10.44
C GLY A 273 -2.10 -8.48 -9.60
N GLN A 274 -0.96 -7.95 -9.17
CA GLN A 274 0.06 -8.72 -8.46
C GLN A 274 -0.11 -8.69 -6.94
N ALA A 275 0.26 -9.78 -6.29
CA ALA A 275 0.46 -9.85 -4.84
C ALA A 275 1.97 -9.96 -4.55
N ILE A 276 2.58 -8.83 -4.18
CA ILE A 276 4.03 -8.71 -4.09
C ILE A 276 4.47 -8.93 -2.64
N ALA A 277 5.16 -10.05 -2.38
CA ALA A 277 5.78 -10.32 -1.10
C ALA A 277 6.95 -9.34 -0.83
N VAL A 278 6.92 -8.70 0.35
CA VAL A 278 7.98 -7.81 0.85
C VAL A 278 8.32 -8.25 2.26
N ASP A 279 9.02 -9.36 2.37
CA ASP A 279 9.10 -10.16 3.60
C ASP A 279 10.51 -10.70 3.92
N GLY A 280 11.53 -10.18 3.25
CA GLY A 280 12.90 -10.66 3.40
C GLY A 280 13.11 -12.10 2.91
N GLY A 281 12.23 -12.59 2.03
CA GLY A 281 12.28 -13.90 1.40
C GLY A 281 11.54 -15.00 2.16
N LEU A 282 10.79 -14.66 3.22
CA LEU A 282 10.11 -15.65 4.07
C LEU A 282 9.19 -16.58 3.25
N SER A 283 8.39 -16.02 2.34
CA SER A 283 7.46 -16.77 1.50
C SER A 283 8.12 -17.44 0.29
N ALA A 284 9.41 -17.23 0.05
CA ALA A 284 10.12 -17.76 -1.12
C ALA A 284 10.58 -19.23 -0.93
N SER A 285 10.42 -19.79 0.26
CA SER A 285 10.86 -21.15 0.58
C SER A 285 9.85 -21.90 1.45
N HIS A 286 9.90 -23.24 1.39
CA HIS A 286 9.22 -24.09 2.36
C HIS A 286 10.03 -24.13 3.67
N PRO A 287 9.43 -24.55 4.80
CA PRO A 287 10.19 -24.81 6.02
C PRO A 287 11.31 -25.82 5.72
N ILE A 288 12.56 -25.40 5.87
CA ILE A 288 13.73 -26.26 5.75
C ILE A 288 14.49 -26.30 7.08
N VAL A 289 15.07 -27.45 7.40
CA VAL A 289 16.01 -27.58 8.50
C VAL A 289 17.34 -26.95 8.07
N PRO A 290 17.85 -25.91 8.75
CA PRO A 290 19.15 -25.33 8.43
C PRO A 290 20.26 -26.40 8.43
N GLY A 291 21.14 -26.38 7.42
CA GLY A 291 22.31 -27.27 7.35
C GLY A 291 22.12 -28.60 6.60
N LYS A 292 20.92 -28.90 6.07
CA LYS A 292 20.68 -30.16 5.33
C LYS A 292 20.91 -30.05 3.81
N PHE A 293 20.90 -28.83 3.25
CA PHE A 293 21.05 -28.56 1.82
C PHE A 293 22.00 -27.38 1.50
N HIS A 294 22.62 -26.78 2.52
CA HIS A 294 23.66 -25.75 2.44
C HIS A 294 24.68 -25.99 3.56
#